data_AF-A0AAU5WM67-F1
#
_entry.id   AF-A0AAU5WM67-F1
#
_cell.length_a   1.000
_cell.length_b   1.000
_cell.length_c   1.000
_cell.angle_alpha   90.00
_cell.angle_beta   90.00
_cell.angle_gamma   90.00
#
_symmetry.space_group_name_H-M   'P 1'
#
loop_
_entity.id
_entity.type
_entity.pdbx_description
1 polymer ?
#
loop_
_entity_poly.entity_id
_entity_poly.type
_entity_poly.pdbx_seq_one_letter_code
_entity_poly.pdbx_strand_id
1 'polypeptide(L)'
;MPTATGLAAAALLGLLTLLAAARHGARRRPGPNGGPAPEPDGHPESLTAVLESGAEEYLAWLADHHWPGDEYLDLEQDWLHEFDLAGIPDPADSPLCPQCGLRREDVWPCPQCGRLLHSSCGHGMRRRRVDRPYRTHGSNPEAVIAEWLCTGCTSVVGLDVDHGDEAGGGLLH
;
A
#
# COMPACT_ATOMS: atom_id res chain seq x y z
N MET A 1 -39.09 -35.44 8.50
CA MET A 1 -39.34 -34.04 8.10
C MET A 1 -38.11 -33.49 7.38
N PRO A 2 -38.02 -33.60 6.05
CA PRO A 2 -36.89 -33.07 5.28
C PRO A 2 -37.40 -32.07 4.23
N THR A 3 -37.70 -30.83 4.60
CA THR A 3 -38.29 -29.89 3.62
C THR A 3 -37.82 -28.44 3.68
N ALA A 4 -37.12 -27.99 4.72
CA ALA A 4 -36.65 -26.59 4.78
C ALA A 4 -35.30 -26.37 4.08
N THR A 5 -34.33 -27.29 4.25
CA THR A 5 -32.96 -27.14 3.69
C THR A 5 -32.89 -27.43 2.19
N GLY A 6 -33.72 -28.34 1.68
CA GLY A 6 -33.75 -28.69 0.26
C GLY A 6 -34.25 -27.56 -0.65
N LEU A 7 -35.25 -26.79 -0.19
CA LEU A 7 -35.81 -25.66 -0.95
C LEU A 7 -34.84 -24.48 -1.01
N ALA A 8 -34.11 -24.20 0.08
CA ALA A 8 -33.09 -23.15 0.10
C ALA A 8 -31.92 -23.47 -0.86
N ALA A 9 -31.48 -24.73 -0.89
CA ALA A 9 -30.41 -25.16 -1.80
C ALA A 9 -30.84 -25.09 -3.28
N ALA A 10 -32.08 -25.49 -3.60
CA ALA A 10 -32.60 -25.39 -4.96
C ALA A 10 -32.77 -23.92 -5.42
N ALA A 11 -33.21 -23.03 -4.53
CA ALA A 11 -33.33 -21.60 -4.82
C ALA A 11 -31.95 -20.95 -5.07
N LEU A 12 -30.95 -21.30 -4.26
CA LEU A 12 -29.57 -20.82 -4.43
C LEU A 12 -28.94 -21.33 -5.73
N LEU A 13 -29.11 -22.61 -6.06
CA LEU A 13 -28.64 -23.18 -7.33
C LEU A 13 -29.34 -22.55 -8.55
N GLY A 14 -30.64 -22.27 -8.45
CA GLY A 14 -31.41 -21.55 -9.47
C GLY A 14 -30.91 -20.11 -9.66
N LEU A 15 -30.65 -19.40 -8.57
CA LEU A 15 -30.14 -18.02 -8.61
C LEU A 15 -28.73 -17.96 -9.20
N LEU A 16 -27.85 -18.89 -8.81
CA LEU A 16 -26.48 -18.98 -9.32
C LEU A 16 -26.43 -19.33 -10.82
N THR A 17 -27.31 -20.22 -11.29
CA THR A 17 -27.41 -20.56 -12.72
C THR A 17 -27.99 -19.42 -13.56
N LEU A 18 -28.97 -18.67 -13.05
CA LEU A 18 -29.49 -17.45 -13.69
C LEU A 18 -28.42 -16.36 -13.80
N LEU A 19 -27.64 -16.14 -12.75
CA LEU A 19 -26.55 -15.15 -12.75
C LEU A 19 -25.41 -15.55 -13.70
N ALA A 20 -25.08 -16.83 -13.79
CA ALA A 20 -24.09 -17.33 -14.74
C ALA A 20 -24.57 -17.19 -16.20
N ALA A 21 -25.85 -17.48 -16.47
CA ALA A 21 -26.44 -17.31 -17.80
C ALA A 21 -26.55 -15.84 -18.23
N ALA A 22 -26.90 -14.93 -17.32
CA ALA A 22 -26.95 -13.49 -17.59
C ALA A 22 -25.56 -12.92 -17.91
N ARG A 23 -24.52 -13.37 -17.20
CA ARG A 23 -23.12 -12.97 -17.46
C ARG A 23 -22.58 -13.48 -18.80
N HIS A 24 -23.00 -14.66 -19.24
CA HIS A 24 -22.61 -15.20 -20.55
C HIS A 24 -23.44 -14.63 -21.72
N GLY A 25 -24.72 -14.32 -21.50
CA GLY A 25 -25.60 -13.69 -22.50
C GLY A 25 -25.25 -12.23 -22.79
N ALA A 26 -24.78 -11.47 -21.79
CA ALA A 26 -24.32 -10.10 -21.98
C ALA A 26 -23.05 -9.98 -22.86
N ARG A 27 -22.27 -11.06 -23.00
CA ARG A 27 -21.05 -11.08 -23.83
C ARG A 27 -21.31 -11.42 -25.31
N ARG A 28 -22.55 -11.64 -25.75
CA ARG A 28 -22.87 -11.96 -27.15
C ARG A 28 -24.08 -11.17 -27.66
N ARG A 29 -23.88 -9.88 -27.88
CA ARG A 29 -24.65 -9.10 -28.88
C ARG A 29 -23.67 -8.29 -29.74
N PRO A 30 -23.39 -8.72 -30.98
CA PRO A 30 -22.90 -7.82 -32.02
C PRO A 30 -24.08 -6.95 -32.46
N GLY A 31 -24.13 -5.70 -32.01
CA GLY A 31 -25.03 -4.70 -32.57
C GLY A 31 -24.52 -4.27 -33.96
N PRO A 32 -25.38 -4.16 -34.97
CA PRO A 32 -24.96 -3.74 -36.31
C PRO A 32 -24.89 -2.22 -36.35
N ASN A 33 -23.79 -1.64 -35.84
CA ASN A 33 -23.39 -0.26 -36.12
C ASN A 33 -21.88 -0.15 -35.87
N GLY A 34 -21.10 -0.30 -36.94
CA GLY A 34 -19.65 -0.14 -36.92
C GLY A 34 -19.26 1.32 -36.67
N GLY A 35 -18.78 1.60 -35.46
CA GLY A 35 -17.84 2.67 -35.17
C GLY A 35 -16.52 2.02 -34.70
N PRO A 36 -15.35 2.65 -34.91
CA PRO A 36 -14.08 2.06 -34.52
C PRO A 36 -14.07 1.82 -33.00
N ALA A 37 -13.82 0.57 -32.61
CA ALA A 37 -13.66 0.17 -31.22
C ALA A 37 -12.38 0.79 -30.66
N PRO A 38 -12.39 1.42 -29.46
CA PRO A 38 -11.16 1.65 -28.73
C PRO A 38 -10.67 0.29 -28.20
N GLU A 39 -9.41 -0.02 -28.47
CA GLU A 39 -8.75 -1.23 -27.98
C GLU A 39 -8.69 -1.25 -26.45
N PRO A 40 -8.92 -2.40 -25.78
CA PRO A 40 -8.70 -2.53 -24.35
C PRO A 40 -7.26 -2.99 -24.10
N ASP A 41 -6.28 -2.23 -24.59
CA ASP A 41 -4.86 -2.41 -24.26
C ASP A 41 -4.36 -1.14 -23.55
N GLY A 42 -4.87 -0.94 -22.35
CA GLY A 42 -4.46 0.13 -21.45
C GLY A 42 -4.50 -0.38 -20.02
N HIS A 43 -3.42 -0.17 -19.29
CA HIS A 43 -3.34 -0.29 -17.84
C HIS A 43 -4.63 0.27 -17.19
N PRO A 44 -5.21 -0.36 -16.14
CA PRO A 44 -6.46 0.12 -15.56
C PRO A 44 -6.29 1.59 -15.18
N GLU A 45 -7.32 2.37 -15.52
CA GLU A 45 -7.51 3.79 -15.23
C GLU A 45 -6.62 4.27 -14.07
N SER A 46 -5.72 5.20 -14.36
CA SER A 46 -4.79 5.78 -13.39
C SER A 46 -5.49 6.11 -12.07
N LEU A 47 -4.86 5.78 -10.93
CA LEU A 47 -5.25 6.24 -9.59
C LEU A 47 -5.30 7.77 -9.46
N THR A 48 -4.89 8.50 -10.50
CA THR A 48 -4.91 9.96 -10.61
C THR A 48 -5.87 10.48 -11.69
N ALA A 49 -6.80 9.65 -12.19
CA ALA A 49 -7.81 10.11 -13.12
C ALA A 49 -8.63 11.24 -12.48
N VAL A 50 -8.66 12.41 -13.13
CA VAL A 50 -9.49 13.53 -12.70
C VAL A 50 -10.94 13.11 -12.88
N LEU A 51 -11.69 13.09 -11.78
CA LEU A 51 -13.09 12.68 -11.77
C LEU A 51 -13.98 13.89 -12.08
N GLU A 52 -15.13 13.61 -12.68
CA GLU A 52 -16.19 14.61 -12.77
C GLU A 52 -16.78 14.83 -11.37
N SER A 53 -17.23 16.05 -11.06
CA SER A 53 -17.68 16.43 -9.70
C SER A 53 -18.75 15.49 -9.13
N GLY A 54 -19.69 15.03 -9.94
CA GLY A 54 -20.75 14.10 -9.50
C GLY A 54 -20.22 12.70 -9.15
N ALA A 55 -19.13 12.27 -9.78
CA ALA A 55 -18.46 11.02 -9.43
C ALA A 55 -17.70 11.16 -8.11
N GLU A 56 -17.04 12.30 -7.89
CA GLU A 56 -16.38 12.61 -6.61
C GLU A 56 -17.39 12.65 -5.45
N GLU A 57 -18.51 13.36 -5.63
CA GLU A 57 -19.58 13.43 -4.62
C GLU A 57 -20.17 12.05 -4.31
N TYR A 58 -20.36 11.21 -5.33
CA TYR A 58 -20.85 9.85 -5.13
C TYR A 58 -19.86 8.99 -4.35
N LEU A 59 -18.56 9.09 -4.64
CA LEU A 59 -17.53 8.35 -3.91
C LEU A 59 -17.39 8.86 -2.47
N ALA A 60 -17.45 10.17 -2.25
CA ALA A 60 -17.45 10.75 -0.90
C ALA A 60 -18.65 10.26 -0.08
N TRP A 61 -19.85 10.24 -0.69
CA TRP A 61 -21.04 9.67 -0.05
C TRP A 61 -20.89 8.18 0.24
N LEU A 62 -20.30 7.41 -0.69
CA LEU A 62 -20.10 5.98 -0.53
C LEU A 62 -19.13 5.68 0.62
N ALA A 63 -18.07 6.48 0.75
CA ALA A 63 -17.12 6.40 1.85
C ALA A 63 -17.79 6.68 3.20
N ASP A 64 -18.53 7.79 3.32
CA ASP A 64 -19.28 8.16 4.53
C ASP A 64 -20.28 7.06 4.94
N HIS A 65 -20.97 6.46 3.97
CA HIS A 65 -21.95 5.41 4.24
C HIS A 65 -21.34 4.10 4.73
N HIS A 66 -20.20 3.70 4.15
CA HIS A 66 -19.59 2.39 4.44
C HIS A 66 -18.56 2.44 5.57
N TRP A 67 -18.06 3.61 5.91
CA TRP A 67 -17.06 3.80 6.96
C TRP A 67 -17.50 4.86 7.98
N PRO A 68 -18.66 4.68 8.66
CA PRO A 68 -19.11 5.64 9.65
C PRO A 68 -18.15 5.63 10.85
N GLY A 69 -17.53 6.79 11.12
CA GLY A 69 -16.50 6.93 12.15
C GLY A 69 -15.13 6.47 11.68
N ASP A 70 -14.71 6.90 10.48
CA ASP A 70 -13.39 6.63 9.95
C ASP A 70 -12.31 7.27 10.83
N GLU A 71 -11.73 6.45 11.71
CA GLU A 71 -10.66 6.84 12.64
C GLU A 71 -9.45 7.45 11.92
N TYR A 72 -9.24 7.14 10.63
CA TYR A 72 -8.16 7.74 9.83
C TYR A 72 -8.50 9.15 9.36
N LEU A 73 -9.77 9.42 9.05
CA LEU A 73 -10.23 10.76 8.67
C LEU A 73 -10.16 11.72 9.85
N ASP A 74 -10.53 11.26 11.04
CA ASP A 74 -10.42 12.04 12.27
C ASP A 74 -8.94 12.35 12.59
N LEU A 75 -8.05 11.37 12.43
CA LEU A 75 -6.60 11.52 12.60
C LEU A 75 -6.00 12.50 11.56
N GLU A 76 -6.45 12.45 10.30
CA GLU A 76 -6.03 13.39 9.26
C GLU A 76 -6.46 14.82 9.60
N GLN A 77 -7.68 15.00 10.12
CA GLN A 77 -8.15 16.32 10.57
C GLN A 77 -7.33 16.86 11.75
N ASP A 78 -7.00 16.00 12.71
CA ASP A 78 -6.14 16.35 13.84
C ASP A 78 -4.74 16.75 13.35
N TRP A 79 -4.16 16.01 12.40
CA TRP A 79 -2.87 16.34 11.78
C TRP A 79 -2.91 17.65 11.00
N LEU A 80 -3.93 17.88 10.17
CA LEU A 80 -4.12 19.13 9.44
C LEU A 80 -4.23 20.31 10.39
N HIS A 81 -4.96 20.16 11.50
CA HIS A 81 -5.07 21.19 12.53
C HIS A 81 -3.73 21.48 13.21
N GLU A 82 -2.95 20.43 13.53
CA GLU A 82 -1.60 20.57 14.08
C GLU A 82 -0.65 21.27 13.10
N PHE A 83 -0.71 20.92 11.81
CA PHE A 83 0.11 21.55 10.76
C PHE A 83 -0.28 23.00 10.46
N ASP A 84 -1.57 23.34 10.48
CA ASP A 84 -2.04 24.72 10.31
C ASP A 84 -1.56 25.63 11.46
N LEU A 85 -1.48 25.08 12.67
CA LEU A 85 -0.99 25.80 13.86
C LEU A 85 0.54 25.88 13.93
N ALA A 86 1.25 24.83 13.54
CA ALA A 86 2.71 24.75 13.58
C ALA A 86 3.40 25.30 12.32
N GLY A 87 2.65 25.49 11.23
CA GLY A 87 3.17 25.69 9.88
C GLY A 87 3.70 24.39 9.28
N ILE A 88 3.66 24.28 7.95
CA ILE A 88 4.35 23.19 7.24
C ILE A 88 5.85 23.33 7.55
N PRO A 89 6.53 22.30 8.08
CA PRO A 89 7.97 22.36 8.34
C PRO A 89 8.71 22.80 7.09
N ASP A 90 9.59 23.80 7.20
CA ASP A 90 10.37 24.24 6.05
C ASP A 90 11.21 23.04 5.58
N PRO A 91 11.20 22.65 4.30
CA PRO A 91 12.12 21.65 3.78
C PRO A 91 13.59 21.92 4.14
N ALA A 92 13.97 23.17 4.42
CA ALA A 92 15.27 23.56 4.96
C ALA A 92 15.59 22.99 6.35
N ASP A 93 14.57 22.68 7.16
CA ASP A 93 14.68 22.09 8.51
C ASP A 93 15.01 20.59 8.47
N SER A 94 14.94 19.96 7.29
CA SER A 94 15.36 18.57 7.13
C SER A 94 16.88 18.42 7.33
N PRO A 95 17.33 17.54 8.24
CA PRO A 95 18.74 17.42 8.57
C PRO A 95 19.57 16.93 7.38
N LEU A 96 20.76 17.50 7.22
CA LEU A 96 21.75 17.02 6.26
C LEU A 96 22.48 15.80 6.83
N CYS A 97 22.69 14.77 6.01
CA CYS A 97 23.59 13.70 6.40
C CYS A 97 25.03 14.24 6.51
N PRO A 98 25.72 14.09 7.65
CA PRO A 98 27.06 14.64 7.84
C PRO A 98 28.15 13.94 7.03
N GLN A 99 27.86 12.75 6.47
CA GLN A 99 28.83 11.98 5.69
C GLN A 99 28.80 12.32 4.20
N CYS A 100 27.63 12.40 3.59
CA CYS A 100 27.50 12.65 2.14
C CYS A 100 26.98 14.06 1.83
N GLY A 101 26.56 14.84 2.83
CA GLY A 101 26.04 16.19 2.65
C GLY A 101 24.72 16.27 1.89
N LEU A 102 24.06 15.13 1.65
CA LEU A 102 22.79 15.09 0.94
C LEU A 102 21.63 15.22 1.92
N ARG A 103 20.63 15.99 1.50
CA ARG A 103 19.30 16.07 2.10
C ARG A 103 18.42 15.10 1.31
N ARG A 104 17.95 14.05 1.97
CA ARG A 104 17.09 13.04 1.39
C ARG A 104 16.01 12.66 2.39
N GLU A 105 14.91 12.15 1.86
CA GLU A 105 13.76 11.61 2.59
C GLU A 105 14.17 10.52 3.59
N ASP A 106 15.32 9.89 3.34
CA ASP A 106 15.87 8.80 4.11
C ASP A 106 17.00 9.26 5.05
N VAL A 107 16.96 10.51 5.52
CA VAL A 107 17.78 11.01 6.65
C VAL A 107 16.88 11.29 7.85
N TRP A 108 17.13 10.62 8.97
CA TRP A 108 16.29 10.75 10.18
C TRP A 108 17.10 10.59 11.48
N PRO A 109 16.65 11.16 12.61
CA PRO A 109 17.27 10.92 13.91
C PRO A 109 16.91 9.53 14.47
N CYS A 110 17.85 8.87 15.11
CA CYS A 110 17.59 7.65 15.87
C CYS A 110 16.59 7.94 16.99
N PRO A 111 15.47 7.20 17.11
CA PRO A 111 14.43 7.48 18.10
C PRO A 111 14.93 7.33 19.54
N GLN A 112 15.98 6.53 19.76
CA GLN A 112 16.50 6.25 21.09
C GLN A 112 17.58 7.24 21.55
N CYS A 113 18.37 7.82 20.64
CA CYS A 113 19.52 8.66 21.03
C CYS A 113 19.72 9.92 20.19
N GLY A 114 18.86 10.19 19.21
CA GLY A 114 18.92 11.37 18.35
C GLY A 114 20.04 11.38 17.32
N ARG A 115 20.95 10.38 17.28
CA ARG A 115 22.00 10.30 16.25
C ARG A 115 21.38 10.25 14.85
N LEU A 116 21.85 11.09 13.92
CA LEU A 116 21.40 11.05 12.53
C LEU A 116 21.78 9.74 11.84
N LEU A 117 20.81 9.20 11.10
CA LEU A 117 20.87 7.96 10.34
C LEU A 117 20.57 8.28 8.88
N HIS A 118 21.19 7.57 7.96
CA HIS A 118 20.92 7.70 6.53
C HIS A 118 21.03 6.33 5.85
N SER A 119 19.91 5.78 5.39
CA SER A 119 19.91 4.43 4.80
C SER A 119 20.73 4.33 3.53
N SER A 120 20.63 5.31 2.63
CA SER A 120 21.30 5.25 1.32
C SER A 120 22.81 5.15 1.42
N CYS A 121 23.44 5.91 2.33
CA CYS A 121 24.90 5.90 2.50
C CYS A 121 25.37 5.08 3.71
N GLY A 122 24.43 4.52 4.49
CA GLY A 122 24.70 3.76 5.71
C GLY A 122 25.20 4.57 6.90
N HIS A 123 25.12 5.91 6.86
CA HIS A 123 25.62 6.74 7.95
C HIS A 123 24.89 6.43 9.26
N GLY A 124 25.66 6.32 10.35
CA GLY A 124 25.11 6.09 11.67
C GLY A 124 24.57 4.68 11.91
N MET A 125 24.60 3.80 10.91
CA MET A 125 23.97 2.48 10.92
C MET A 125 24.98 1.37 10.68
N ARG A 126 24.73 0.17 11.21
CA ARG A 126 25.46 -1.04 10.87
C ARG A 126 24.51 -2.21 10.68
N ARG A 127 24.79 -3.08 9.71
CA ARG A 127 24.01 -4.28 9.45
C ARG A 127 24.49 -5.44 10.33
N ARG A 128 23.55 -6.15 10.96
CA ARG A 128 23.78 -7.40 11.70
C ARG A 128 22.92 -8.50 11.10
N ARG A 129 23.53 -9.56 10.56
CA ARG A 129 22.78 -10.77 10.17
C ARG A 129 22.15 -11.41 11.39
N VAL A 130 20.92 -11.91 11.25
CA VAL A 130 20.26 -12.69 12.30
C VAL A 130 20.54 -14.17 12.10
N ASP A 131 20.89 -14.87 13.19
CA ASP A 131 21.25 -16.29 13.13
C ASP A 131 20.05 -17.19 12.79
N ARG A 132 18.86 -16.76 13.20
CA ARG A 132 17.59 -17.43 12.91
C ARG A 132 16.62 -16.39 12.34
N PRO A 133 16.34 -16.43 11.02
CA PRO A 133 15.35 -15.54 10.43
C PRO A 133 14.01 -15.65 11.14
N TYR A 134 13.43 -14.51 11.46
CA TYR A 134 12.09 -14.40 12.06
C TYR A 134 11.17 -13.66 11.10
N ARG A 135 9.85 -13.69 11.34
CA ARG A 135 8.89 -13.07 10.44
C ARG A 135 8.38 -11.74 10.97
N THR A 136 8.15 -10.79 10.06
CA THR A 136 7.40 -9.56 10.37
C THR A 136 5.95 -9.90 10.70
N HIS A 137 5.30 -9.04 11.50
CA HIS A 137 3.87 -9.16 11.78
C HIS A 137 3.07 -8.41 10.72
N GLY A 138 2.05 -9.05 10.15
CA GLY A 138 1.17 -8.43 9.15
C GLY A 138 0.52 -9.44 8.21
N SER A 139 -0.26 -8.93 7.25
CA SER A 139 -1.00 -9.75 6.27
C SER A 139 -0.10 -10.50 5.28
N ASN A 140 1.14 -10.04 5.08
CA ASN A 140 2.15 -10.71 4.27
C ASN A 140 3.48 -10.80 5.06
N PRO A 141 3.72 -11.88 5.82
CA PRO A 141 4.86 -11.96 6.71
C PRO A 141 6.16 -12.30 5.97
N GLU A 142 7.10 -11.37 5.96
CA GLU A 142 8.42 -11.49 5.32
C GLU A 142 9.48 -11.99 6.30
N ALA A 143 10.46 -12.76 5.82
CA ALA A 143 11.53 -13.30 6.65
C ALA A 143 12.64 -12.26 6.83
N VAL A 144 12.86 -11.79 8.05
CA VAL A 144 13.96 -10.90 8.41
C VAL A 144 15.29 -11.67 8.39
N ILE A 145 16.23 -11.25 7.55
CA ILE A 145 17.55 -11.87 7.37
C ILE A 145 18.68 -11.03 7.99
N ALA A 146 18.43 -9.75 8.25
CA ALA A 146 19.33 -8.90 9.02
C ALA A 146 18.60 -7.72 9.65
N GLU A 147 19.28 -7.08 10.59
CA GLU A 147 18.83 -5.89 11.29
C GLU A 147 19.83 -4.76 11.08
N TRP A 148 19.31 -3.56 10.87
CA TRP A 148 20.09 -2.34 10.91
C TRP A 148 20.09 -1.78 12.32
N LEU A 149 21.28 -1.62 12.88
CA LEU A 149 21.49 -1.15 14.25
C LEU A 149 22.08 0.25 14.25
N CYS A 150 21.59 1.13 15.12
CA CYS A 150 22.23 2.40 15.39
C CYS A 150 23.64 2.16 15.96
N THR A 151 24.64 2.85 15.41
CA THR A 151 26.03 2.79 15.91
C THR A 151 26.24 3.55 17.21
N GLY A 152 25.27 4.36 17.65
CA GLY A 152 25.33 5.12 18.89
C GLY A 152 24.79 4.35 20.10
N CYS A 153 23.57 3.81 19.99
CA CYS A 153 22.86 3.18 21.11
C CYS A 153 22.49 1.71 20.86
N THR A 154 22.85 1.15 19.71
CA THR A 154 22.58 -0.25 19.33
C THR A 154 21.12 -0.65 19.18
N SER A 155 20.18 0.31 19.19
CA SER A 155 18.78 0.06 18.85
C SER A 155 18.63 -0.45 17.42
N VAL A 156 17.66 -1.32 17.19
CA VAL A 156 17.22 -1.71 15.84
C VAL A 156 16.46 -0.52 15.24
N VAL A 157 16.88 -0.10 14.05
CA VAL A 157 16.35 1.08 13.34
C VAL A 157 15.87 0.75 11.93
N GLY A 158 16.01 -0.51 11.51
CA GLY A 158 15.52 -1.01 10.23
C GLY A 158 15.67 -2.52 10.16
N LEU A 159 14.85 -3.14 9.31
CA LEU A 159 14.88 -4.57 9.06
C LEU A 159 15.27 -4.79 7.59
N ASP A 160 16.04 -5.83 7.35
CA ASP A 160 16.39 -6.32 6.02
C ASP A 160 15.74 -7.69 5.86
N VAL A 161 14.85 -7.79 4.88
CA VAL A 161 13.98 -8.94 4.66
C VAL A 161 14.38 -9.69 3.40
N ASP A 162 14.14 -10.99 3.41
CA ASP A 162 14.29 -11.83 2.23
C ASP A 162 13.16 -11.50 1.26
N HIS A 163 13.48 -10.74 0.21
CA HIS A 163 12.55 -10.44 -0.86
C HIS A 163 12.33 -11.62 -1.81
N GLY A 164 12.99 -12.77 -1.58
CA GLY A 164 12.97 -13.92 -2.46
C GLY A 164 13.62 -13.54 -3.77
N ASP A 165 14.92 -13.80 -3.91
CA ASP A 165 15.63 -13.59 -5.17
C ASP A 165 14.81 -14.17 -6.34
N GLU A 166 14.27 -13.30 -7.20
CA GLU A 166 14.01 -13.69 -8.59
C GLU A 166 15.35 -14.19 -9.12
N ALA A 167 15.47 -15.50 -9.31
CA ALA A 167 16.65 -16.11 -9.88
C ALA A 167 16.93 -15.52 -11.26
N GLY A 168 17.84 -14.53 -11.35
CA GLY A 168 18.11 -13.90 -12.64
C GLY A 168 19.01 -12.66 -12.62
N GLY A 169 20.16 -12.70 -11.95
CA GLY A 169 21.11 -11.58 -11.97
C GLY A 169 22.57 -11.98 -11.80
N GLY A 170 22.97 -13.11 -12.37
CA GLY A 170 24.37 -13.49 -12.47
C GLY A 170 25.10 -12.63 -13.52
N LEU A 171 26.35 -12.26 -13.16
CA LEU A 171 27.36 -11.56 -13.98
C LEU A 171 27.01 -10.08 -14.22
N LEU A 172 27.88 -9.14 -13.87
CA LEU A 172 29.17 -8.93 -14.54
C LEU A 172 30.25 -8.39 -13.59
N HIS A 173 31.49 -8.75 -13.98
CA HIS A 173 32.80 -8.41 -13.45
C HIS A 173 33.04 -6.93 -13.08
#